data_AF-A0A382N9R0-F1
#
_entry.id   AF-A0A382N9R0-F1
#
_cell.length_a   1.000
_cell.length_b   1.000
_cell.length_c   1.000
_cell.angle_alpha   90.00
_cell.angle_beta   90.00
_cell.angle_gamma   90.00
#
_symmetry.space_group_name_H-M   'P 1'
#
loop_
_entity.id
_entity.type
_entity.pdbx_description
1 polymer ?
#
loop_
_entity_poly.entity_id
_entity_poly.type
_entity_poly.pdbx_seq_one_letter_code
_entity_poly.pdbx_strand_id
1 'polypeptide(L)'
;KEIMYLKNKYNAKKLCAMDNIIDHRYLKTVLPKVRDLNLDIEFSYEVKSNLTPADIRVLAASGIRELEAGIESLSTPSLKRMKKGVTALQNIQTLRLARQHGLSVTWRQLSGFPGEQWVDYSHLPKLIPNLFHLQAPCRDTAIEIETHRYSPLYLAAMDQTPRSIQPNPVYGQLYDLNDDALNNLAYKFYSTPSTGQITVSQNLNEFVNPLLKFWQKRDDEGADLAIFYSNSGALVIDTRTALTKIYQLATEHATLMLYCDSIRGLSSIEPYSTTRESNVRHRSIEKNLWDRALKQLSKSSFPITLIADSKDKQCNSHRLEKLIGFGLIAREGQRVLSLAIEREDGILKSCLANLGQSH
;
A
#
# COMPACT_ATOMS: atom_id res chain seq x y z
N LYS A 1 -28.07 -3.80 -15.69
CA LYS A 1 -29.52 -3.96 -15.42
C LYS A 1 -29.76 -4.13 -13.92
N GLU A 2 -29.10 -5.08 -13.27
CA GLU A 2 -29.21 -5.31 -11.81
C GLU A 2 -28.87 -4.07 -10.98
N ILE A 3 -27.75 -3.40 -11.26
CA ILE A 3 -27.37 -2.12 -10.59
C ILE A 3 -28.52 -1.09 -10.64
N MET A 4 -29.13 -0.91 -11.82
CA MET A 4 -30.24 0.04 -12.00
C MET A 4 -31.50 -0.41 -11.27
N TYR A 5 -31.80 -1.71 -11.25
CA TYR A 5 -32.93 -2.25 -10.51
C TYR A 5 -32.76 -2.02 -9.00
N LEU A 6 -31.57 -2.32 -8.45
CA LEU A 6 -31.28 -2.12 -7.03
C LEU A 6 -31.35 -0.64 -6.65
N LYS A 7 -30.78 0.25 -7.48
CA LYS A 7 -30.89 1.69 -7.32
C LYS A 7 -32.35 2.15 -7.30
N ASN A 8 -33.14 1.79 -8.31
CA ASN A 8 -34.49 2.33 -8.46
C ASN A 8 -35.47 1.75 -7.44
N LYS A 9 -35.31 0.47 -7.08
CA LYS A 9 -36.20 -0.20 -6.13
C LYS A 9 -35.92 0.18 -4.68
N TYR A 10 -34.64 0.32 -4.31
CA TYR A 10 -34.23 0.48 -2.92
C TYR A 10 -33.56 1.82 -2.61
N ASN A 11 -33.40 2.71 -3.61
CA ASN A 11 -32.64 3.96 -3.50
C ASN A 11 -31.22 3.73 -2.93
N ALA A 12 -30.59 2.62 -3.32
CA ALA A 12 -29.30 2.21 -2.80
C ALA A 12 -28.23 3.28 -3.09
N LYS A 13 -27.52 3.72 -2.05
CA LYS A 13 -26.37 4.64 -2.13
C LYS A 13 -25.03 3.93 -2.19
N LYS A 14 -25.01 2.67 -1.78
CA LYS A 14 -23.83 1.80 -1.83
C LYS A 14 -24.22 0.40 -2.26
N LEU A 15 -23.43 -0.20 -3.13
CA LEU A 15 -23.57 -1.58 -3.58
C LEU A 15 -22.26 -2.33 -3.36
N CYS A 16 -22.31 -3.40 -2.57
CA CYS A 16 -21.17 -4.26 -2.29
C CYS A 16 -21.21 -5.48 -3.21
N ALA A 17 -20.18 -5.67 -4.04
CA ALA A 17 -20.05 -6.89 -4.81
C ALA A 17 -19.69 -8.07 -3.90
N MET A 18 -20.30 -9.22 -4.16
CA MET A 18 -20.09 -10.46 -3.38
C MET A 18 -19.21 -11.47 -4.12
N ASP A 19 -18.66 -11.10 -5.28
CA ASP A 19 -17.62 -11.86 -5.96
C ASP A 19 -16.36 -11.89 -5.08
N ASN A 20 -15.79 -13.08 -4.87
CA ASN A 20 -14.54 -13.23 -4.11
C ASN A 20 -13.39 -12.41 -4.72
N ILE A 21 -13.35 -12.19 -6.04
CA ILE A 21 -12.41 -11.26 -6.68
C ILE A 21 -13.09 -10.72 -7.94
N ILE A 22 -13.00 -9.41 -8.18
CA ILE A 22 -13.47 -8.83 -9.44
C ILE A 22 -12.81 -9.51 -10.64
N ASP A 23 -13.63 -9.88 -11.62
CA ASP A 23 -13.12 -10.34 -12.90
C ASP A 23 -12.40 -9.18 -13.62
N HIS A 24 -11.12 -9.35 -13.95
CA HIS A 24 -10.33 -8.32 -14.64
C HIS A 24 -10.95 -7.90 -15.99
N ARG A 25 -11.78 -8.73 -16.63
CA ARG A 25 -12.52 -8.36 -17.83
C ARG A 25 -13.48 -7.20 -17.57
N TYR A 26 -13.97 -7.02 -16.35
CA TYR A 26 -14.90 -5.95 -15.98
C TYR A 26 -14.26 -4.56 -16.11
N LEU A 27 -12.94 -4.43 -15.88
CA LEU A 27 -12.20 -3.19 -16.09
C LEU A 27 -12.33 -2.67 -17.54
N LYS A 28 -12.52 -3.56 -18.51
CA LYS A 28 -12.65 -3.20 -19.94
C LYS A 28 -14.08 -3.25 -20.46
N THR A 29 -15.03 -3.78 -19.68
CA THR A 29 -16.37 -4.11 -20.17
C THR A 29 -17.48 -3.49 -19.33
N VAL A 30 -17.61 -3.91 -18.07
CA VAL A 30 -18.69 -3.49 -17.16
C VAL A 30 -18.42 -2.10 -16.59
N LEU A 31 -17.23 -1.88 -16.03
CA LEU A 31 -16.92 -0.65 -15.32
C LEU A 31 -16.98 0.62 -16.19
N PRO A 32 -16.46 0.63 -17.44
CA PRO A 32 -16.65 1.78 -18.31
C PRO A 32 -18.12 2.14 -18.53
N LYS A 33 -19.00 1.14 -18.67
CA LYS A 33 -20.45 1.38 -18.80
C LYS A 33 -21.05 1.91 -17.51
N VAL A 34 -20.60 1.43 -16.34
CA VAL A 34 -21.04 1.95 -15.04
C VAL A 34 -20.62 3.40 -14.85
N ARG A 35 -19.38 3.75 -15.19
CA ARG A 35 -18.90 5.15 -15.24
C ARG A 35 -19.80 6.02 -16.10
N ASP A 36 -20.10 5.57 -17.32
CA ASP A 36 -20.87 6.37 -18.29
C ASP A 36 -22.33 6.59 -17.87
N LEU A 37 -22.86 5.75 -16.96
CA LEU A 37 -24.17 5.96 -16.34
C LEU A 37 -24.17 7.08 -15.29
N ASN A 38 -23.00 7.55 -14.85
CA ASN A 38 -22.80 8.62 -13.86
C ASN A 38 -23.74 8.50 -12.65
N LEU A 39 -23.73 7.30 -12.04
CA LEU A 39 -24.61 6.99 -10.93
C LEU A 39 -24.08 7.59 -9.62
N ASP A 40 -24.99 8.17 -8.84
CA ASP A 40 -24.75 8.53 -7.44
C ASP A 40 -24.84 7.28 -6.53
N ILE A 41 -23.94 6.32 -6.78
CA ILE A 41 -23.81 5.06 -6.03
C ILE A 41 -22.32 4.76 -5.84
N GLU A 42 -21.95 4.42 -4.62
CA GLU A 42 -20.62 3.91 -4.29
C GLU A 42 -20.57 2.38 -4.42
N PHE A 43 -19.44 1.87 -4.91
CA PHE A 43 -19.21 0.44 -5.03
C PHE A 43 -18.05 -0.02 -4.15
N SER A 44 -18.18 -1.24 -3.62
CA SER A 44 -17.07 -1.99 -3.03
C SER A 44 -16.83 -3.30 -3.77
N TYR A 45 -15.55 -3.66 -3.92
CA TYR A 45 -15.11 -4.89 -4.60
C TYR A 45 -13.90 -5.50 -3.90
N GLU A 46 -13.82 -6.83 -3.92
CA GLU A 46 -12.58 -7.54 -3.63
C GLU A 46 -11.69 -7.59 -4.88
N VAL A 47 -10.39 -7.31 -4.71
CA VAL A 47 -9.40 -7.22 -5.79
C VAL A 47 -8.10 -7.92 -5.42
N LYS A 48 -7.39 -8.38 -6.45
CA LYS A 48 -5.98 -8.78 -6.31
C LYS A 48 -5.09 -7.53 -6.34
N SER A 49 -4.01 -7.52 -5.56
CA SER A 49 -3.07 -6.39 -5.44
C SER A 49 -2.05 -6.26 -6.59
N ASN A 50 -2.42 -6.72 -7.80
CA ASN A 50 -1.60 -6.63 -9.02
C ASN A 50 -2.08 -5.53 -9.98
N LEU A 51 -2.78 -4.51 -9.46
CA LEU A 51 -3.42 -3.46 -10.24
C LEU A 51 -2.39 -2.50 -10.86
N THR A 52 -2.59 -2.16 -12.13
CA THR A 52 -1.83 -1.12 -12.82
C THR A 52 -2.42 0.26 -12.52
N PRO A 53 -1.67 1.36 -12.77
CA PRO A 53 -2.23 2.72 -12.71
C PRO A 53 -3.48 2.91 -13.58
N ALA A 54 -3.56 2.22 -14.72
CA ALA A 54 -4.74 2.28 -15.59
C ALA A 54 -5.96 1.59 -14.93
N ASP A 55 -5.75 0.45 -14.28
CA ASP A 55 -6.82 -0.29 -13.60
C ASP A 55 -7.41 0.53 -12.45
N ILE A 56 -6.55 1.13 -11.61
CA ILE A 56 -6.98 1.99 -10.50
C ILE A 56 -7.81 3.18 -11.00
N ARG A 57 -7.37 3.83 -12.08
CA ARG A 57 -8.13 4.95 -12.69
C ARG A 57 -9.52 4.51 -13.16
N VAL A 58 -9.63 3.34 -13.78
CA VAL A 58 -10.93 2.81 -14.21
C VAL A 58 -11.81 2.51 -13.00
N LEU A 59 -11.28 1.86 -11.96
CA LEU A 59 -12.02 1.56 -10.74
C LEU A 59 -12.58 2.85 -10.13
N ALA A 60 -11.72 3.85 -9.87
CA ALA A 60 -12.10 5.12 -9.28
C ALA A 60 -13.11 5.92 -10.13
N ALA A 61 -12.92 5.96 -11.44
CA ALA A 61 -13.84 6.65 -12.34
C ALA A 61 -15.22 5.98 -12.39
N SER A 62 -15.33 4.69 -12.05
CA SER A 62 -16.57 3.92 -12.15
C SER A 62 -17.41 3.93 -10.86
N GLY A 63 -17.12 4.85 -9.94
CA GLY A 63 -17.84 4.96 -8.66
C GLY A 63 -17.38 3.97 -7.58
N ILE A 64 -16.33 3.18 -7.83
CA ILE A 64 -15.73 2.34 -6.78
C ILE A 64 -15.00 3.25 -5.80
N ARG A 65 -15.24 3.02 -4.50
CA ARG A 65 -14.64 3.79 -3.40
C ARG A 65 -13.93 2.92 -2.38
N GLU A 66 -14.34 1.67 -2.26
CA GLU A 66 -13.76 0.72 -1.30
C GLU A 66 -13.24 -0.52 -2.02
N LEU A 67 -12.01 -0.91 -1.70
CA LEU A 67 -11.38 -2.12 -2.20
C LEU A 67 -11.03 -3.03 -1.01
N GLU A 68 -11.45 -4.29 -1.06
CA GLU A 68 -10.80 -5.32 -0.25
C GLU A 68 -9.65 -5.88 -1.07
N ALA A 69 -8.42 -5.49 -0.72
CA ALA A 69 -7.25 -5.88 -1.51
C ALA A 69 -6.53 -7.01 -0.81
N GLY A 70 -6.33 -8.10 -1.54
CA GLY A 70 -5.50 -9.20 -1.06
C GLY A 70 -4.01 -8.83 -1.05
N ILE A 71 -3.59 -7.94 -0.16
CA ILE A 71 -2.19 -7.52 0.01
C ILE A 71 -1.44 -8.56 0.85
N GLU A 72 -2.01 -8.96 1.99
CA GLU A 72 -1.57 -10.00 2.94
C GLU A 72 -0.19 -9.83 3.56
N SER A 73 0.77 -9.19 2.90
CA SER A 73 2.12 -9.01 3.45
C SER A 73 2.92 -7.94 2.72
N LEU A 74 3.83 -7.30 3.45
CA LEU A 74 4.90 -6.44 2.92
C LEU A 74 6.26 -7.18 2.86
N SER A 75 6.23 -8.51 2.92
CA SER A 75 7.39 -9.40 2.74
C SER A 75 7.24 -10.23 1.46
N THR A 76 8.12 -10.01 0.48
CA THR A 76 8.14 -10.82 -0.75
C THR A 76 8.42 -12.31 -0.51
N PRO A 77 9.34 -12.72 0.38
CA PRO A 77 9.47 -14.12 0.77
C PRO A 77 8.14 -14.71 1.27
N SER A 78 7.43 -14.00 2.14
CA SER A 78 6.10 -14.42 2.63
C SER A 78 5.07 -14.53 1.49
N LEU A 79 4.96 -13.50 0.63
CA LEU A 79 4.07 -13.51 -0.54
C LEU A 79 4.35 -14.66 -1.53
N LYS A 80 5.62 -15.04 -1.69
CA LYS A 80 6.02 -16.20 -2.51
C LYS A 80 5.53 -17.52 -1.89
N ARG A 81 5.65 -17.69 -0.57
CA ARG A 81 5.10 -18.87 0.14
C ARG A 81 3.59 -18.97 -0.06
N MET A 82 2.89 -17.84 -0.02
CA MET A 82 1.45 -17.75 -0.30
C MET A 82 1.08 -17.98 -1.77
N LYS A 83 2.06 -18.10 -2.68
CA LYS A 83 1.86 -18.14 -4.14
C LYS A 83 1.03 -16.94 -4.64
N LYS A 84 1.17 -15.77 -4.01
CA LYS A 84 0.35 -14.59 -4.33
C LYS A 84 0.61 -14.05 -5.74
N GLY A 85 1.84 -14.21 -6.24
CA GLY A 85 2.26 -13.77 -7.57
C GLY A 85 2.48 -12.26 -7.67
N VAL A 86 2.74 -11.61 -6.54
CA VAL A 86 3.08 -10.18 -6.43
C VAL A 86 4.25 -10.01 -5.46
N THR A 87 4.89 -8.85 -5.49
CA THR A 87 5.93 -8.46 -4.52
C THR A 87 5.47 -7.38 -3.56
N ALA A 88 6.20 -7.18 -2.48
CA ALA A 88 5.91 -6.15 -1.50
C ALA A 88 5.87 -4.76 -2.15
N LEU A 89 6.78 -4.48 -3.10
CA LEU A 89 6.79 -3.21 -3.82
C LEU A 89 5.53 -3.00 -4.68
N GLN A 90 4.96 -4.07 -5.26
CA GLN A 90 3.69 -4.00 -6.00
C GLN A 90 2.49 -3.77 -5.07
N ASN A 91 2.50 -4.38 -3.88
CA ASN A 91 1.52 -4.10 -2.83
C ASN A 91 1.58 -2.62 -2.40
N ILE A 92 2.78 -2.08 -2.17
CA ILE A 92 2.98 -0.66 -1.85
C ILE A 92 2.50 0.24 -2.99
N GLN A 93 2.78 -0.11 -4.24
CA GLN A 93 2.26 0.64 -5.39
C GLN A 93 0.73 0.65 -5.40
N THR A 94 0.08 -0.48 -5.12
CA THR A 94 -1.38 -0.57 -5.06
C THR A 94 -1.94 0.37 -3.99
N LEU A 95 -1.37 0.35 -2.77
CA LEU A 95 -1.77 1.27 -1.69
C LEU A 95 -1.56 2.74 -2.07
N ARG A 96 -0.41 3.08 -2.67
CA ARG A 96 -0.13 4.45 -3.11
C ARG A 96 -1.13 4.93 -4.16
N LEU A 97 -1.35 4.14 -5.21
CA LEU A 97 -2.27 4.50 -6.29
C LEU A 97 -3.71 4.61 -5.79
N ALA A 98 -4.14 3.69 -4.91
CA ALA A 98 -5.46 3.77 -4.29
C ALA A 98 -5.63 5.10 -3.52
N ARG A 99 -4.65 5.46 -2.68
CA ARG A 99 -4.64 6.71 -1.92
C ARG A 99 -4.60 7.95 -2.81
N GLN A 100 -3.88 7.90 -3.92
CA GLN A 100 -3.84 8.98 -4.92
C GLN A 100 -5.20 9.21 -5.58
N HIS A 101 -5.96 8.15 -5.80
CA HIS A 101 -7.26 8.18 -6.46
C HIS A 101 -8.46 8.21 -5.49
N GLY A 102 -8.23 8.43 -4.19
CA GLY A 102 -9.28 8.52 -3.18
C GLY A 102 -10.02 7.21 -2.93
N LEU A 103 -9.37 6.07 -3.17
CA LEU A 103 -9.89 4.74 -2.86
C LEU A 103 -9.45 4.32 -1.45
N SER A 104 -10.40 3.88 -0.64
CA SER A 104 -10.11 3.21 0.64
C SER A 104 -9.78 1.74 0.38
N VAL A 105 -8.77 1.21 1.10
CA VAL A 105 -8.31 -0.16 0.94
C VAL A 105 -8.39 -0.90 2.27
N THR A 106 -9.20 -1.94 2.34
CA THR A 106 -9.17 -2.90 3.44
C THR A 106 -8.21 -4.02 3.10
N TRP A 107 -7.22 -4.25 3.95
CA TRP A 107 -6.25 -5.35 3.81
C TRP A 107 -5.72 -5.83 5.16
N ARG A 108 -5.13 -7.02 5.19
CA ARG A 108 -4.62 -7.67 6.42
C ARG A 108 -3.13 -7.99 6.28
N GLN A 109 -2.40 -8.01 7.39
CA GLN A 109 -1.05 -8.58 7.44
C GLN A 109 -1.17 -10.00 7.99
N LEU A 110 -0.79 -11.00 7.20
CA LEU A 110 -0.85 -12.41 7.56
C LEU A 110 0.54 -12.96 7.94
N SER A 111 0.55 -13.97 8.80
CA SER A 111 1.72 -14.75 9.23
C SER A 111 1.29 -16.19 9.58
N GLY A 112 2.21 -17.03 10.03
CA GLY A 112 1.92 -18.41 10.45
C GLY A 112 2.11 -19.45 9.35
N PHE A 113 2.70 -19.10 8.21
CA PHE A 113 2.88 -20.04 7.10
C PHE A 113 3.97 -21.09 7.40
N PRO A 114 3.77 -22.37 7.03
CA PRO A 114 4.81 -23.38 7.21
C PRO A 114 6.17 -22.99 6.61
N GLY A 115 7.23 -23.15 7.39
CA GLY A 115 8.61 -22.87 7.00
C GLY A 115 8.99 -21.39 6.94
N GLU A 116 8.13 -20.47 7.38
CA GLU A 116 8.51 -19.07 7.54
C GLU A 116 9.60 -18.88 8.60
N GLN A 117 10.42 -17.86 8.44
CA GLN A 117 11.52 -17.53 9.34
C GLN A 117 11.56 -16.02 9.58
N TRP A 118 12.08 -15.57 10.73
CA TRP A 118 12.13 -14.14 11.04
C TRP A 118 12.89 -13.31 9.99
N VAL A 119 13.92 -13.90 9.37
CA VAL A 119 14.65 -13.24 8.28
C VAL A 119 13.74 -12.78 7.13
N ASP A 120 12.61 -13.48 6.90
CA ASP A 120 11.61 -13.13 5.89
C ASP A 120 10.92 -11.78 6.19
N TYR A 121 10.89 -11.35 7.45
CA TYR A 121 10.17 -10.15 7.92
C TYR A 121 11.10 -9.09 8.54
N SER A 122 12.39 -9.41 8.73
CA SER A 122 13.33 -8.56 9.49
C SER A 122 13.56 -7.15 8.88
N HIS A 123 13.19 -6.91 7.63
CA HIS A 123 13.22 -5.59 6.98
C HIS A 123 12.00 -4.72 7.30
N LEU A 124 10.89 -5.30 7.75
CA LEU A 124 9.63 -4.58 7.99
C LEU A 124 9.77 -3.41 8.97
N PRO A 125 10.52 -3.52 10.09
CA PRO A 125 10.66 -2.39 11.02
C PRO A 125 11.31 -1.15 10.41
N LYS A 126 12.15 -1.33 9.37
CA LYS A 126 12.76 -0.21 8.62
C LYS A 126 11.84 0.31 7.51
N LEU A 127 11.02 -0.57 6.92
CA LEU A 127 10.15 -0.24 5.80
C LEU A 127 8.88 0.49 6.24
N ILE A 128 8.16 -0.08 7.23
CA ILE A 128 6.82 0.38 7.64
C ILE A 128 6.76 1.87 7.98
N PRO A 129 7.73 2.47 8.69
CA PRO A 129 7.69 3.90 8.99
C PRO A 129 7.65 4.82 7.77
N ASN A 130 8.17 4.37 6.63
CA ASN A 130 8.13 5.13 5.38
C ASN A 130 6.75 5.09 4.71
N LEU A 131 5.83 4.26 5.21
CA LEU A 131 4.51 4.00 4.62
C LEU A 131 3.35 4.56 5.45
N PHE A 132 3.60 5.25 6.56
CA PHE A 132 2.56 5.72 7.48
C PHE A 132 1.50 6.66 6.87
N HIS A 133 1.73 7.20 5.67
CA HIS A 133 0.78 8.00 4.90
C HIS A 133 -0.13 7.19 3.96
N LEU A 134 0.19 5.90 3.77
CA LEU A 134 -0.62 4.97 3.00
C LEU A 134 -1.66 4.31 3.91
N GLN A 135 -2.67 3.67 3.31
CA GLN A 135 -3.71 3.00 4.08
C GLN A 135 -3.12 1.83 4.89
N ALA A 136 -3.29 1.88 6.21
CA ALA A 136 -2.84 0.86 7.16
C ALA A 136 -3.64 -0.46 7.00
N PRO A 137 -3.12 -1.61 7.46
CA PRO A 137 -3.93 -2.82 7.53
C PRO A 137 -5.08 -2.63 8.53
N CYS A 138 -6.20 -3.33 8.33
CA CYS A 138 -7.41 -3.17 9.14
C CYS A 138 -7.29 -3.72 10.58
N ARG A 139 -6.20 -4.42 10.89
CA ARG A 139 -5.83 -4.85 12.24
C ARG A 139 -4.47 -4.25 12.61
N ASP A 140 -4.30 -3.89 13.88
CA ASP A 140 -3.04 -3.40 14.45
C ASP A 140 -2.05 -4.53 14.77
N THR A 141 -2.40 -5.77 14.47
CA THR A 141 -1.56 -6.96 14.64
C THR A 141 -1.51 -7.80 13.38
N ALA A 142 -0.38 -8.49 13.17
CA ALA A 142 -0.30 -9.58 12.22
C ALA A 142 -1.26 -10.70 12.63
N ILE A 143 -2.00 -11.24 11.67
CA ILE A 143 -3.00 -12.27 11.86
C ILE A 143 -2.39 -13.61 11.46
N GLU A 144 -2.35 -14.54 12.39
CA GLU A 144 -1.95 -15.91 12.09
C GLU A 144 -2.99 -16.60 11.22
N ILE A 145 -2.54 -17.29 10.18
CA ILE A 145 -3.42 -18.03 9.29
C ILE A 145 -4.04 -19.24 9.98
N GLU A 146 -5.23 -19.60 9.52
CA GLU A 146 -5.89 -20.84 9.88
C GLU A 146 -5.75 -21.86 8.74
N THR A 147 -5.58 -23.14 9.09
CA THR A 147 -5.63 -24.23 8.11
C THR A 147 -7.06 -24.72 8.01
N HIS A 148 -7.70 -24.51 6.85
CA HIS A 148 -9.06 -24.99 6.59
C HIS A 148 -9.06 -26.24 5.72
N ARG A 149 -10.06 -27.12 5.88
CA ARG A 149 -10.27 -28.31 5.06
C ARG A 149 -10.28 -27.94 3.58
N TYR A 150 -9.70 -28.80 2.75
CA TYR A 150 -9.55 -28.61 1.29
C TYR A 150 -8.65 -27.44 0.88
N SER A 151 -8.12 -26.64 1.81
CA SER A 151 -7.10 -25.65 1.47
C SER A 151 -5.80 -26.33 1.01
N PRO A 152 -4.96 -25.64 0.21
CA PRO A 152 -3.65 -26.17 -0.16
C PRO A 152 -2.78 -26.57 1.04
N LEU A 153 -2.91 -25.86 2.17
CA LEU A 153 -2.19 -26.19 3.41
C LEU A 153 -2.70 -27.49 4.03
N TYR A 154 -4.02 -27.68 4.05
CA TYR A 154 -4.63 -28.93 4.51
C TYR A 154 -4.21 -30.11 3.65
N LEU A 155 -4.30 -29.99 2.33
CA LEU A 155 -3.91 -31.06 1.40
C LEU A 155 -2.43 -31.43 1.56
N ALA A 156 -1.55 -30.42 1.60
CA ALA A 156 -0.11 -30.64 1.80
C ALA A 156 0.23 -31.28 3.16
N ALA A 157 -0.58 -31.03 4.21
CA ALA A 157 -0.40 -31.66 5.51
C ALA A 157 -0.99 -33.09 5.57
N MET A 158 -2.04 -33.38 4.78
CA MET A 158 -2.60 -34.72 4.63
C MET A 158 -1.66 -35.69 3.91
N ASP A 159 -0.81 -35.18 3.02
CA ASP A 159 0.21 -35.97 2.30
C ASP A 159 1.42 -36.37 3.16
N GLN A 160 1.53 -35.84 4.39
CA GLN A 160 2.63 -36.15 5.31
C GLN A 160 2.32 -37.41 6.14
N THR A 161 3.35 -38.22 6.42
CA THR A 161 3.25 -39.40 7.29
C THR A 161 4.33 -39.33 8.38
N PRO A 162 3.95 -39.18 9.67
CA PRO A 162 2.60 -38.95 10.19
C PRO A 162 2.04 -37.58 9.75
N ARG A 163 0.71 -37.44 9.76
CA ARG A 163 0.03 -36.16 9.45
C ARG A 163 0.42 -35.11 10.49
N SER A 164 0.67 -33.89 10.04
CA SER A 164 1.08 -32.76 10.91
C SER A 164 -0.08 -31.89 11.41
N ILE A 165 -1.33 -32.25 11.07
CA ILE A 165 -2.54 -31.54 11.47
C ILE A 165 -3.59 -32.47 12.08
N GLN A 166 -4.40 -31.91 12.98
CA GLN A 166 -5.54 -32.54 13.61
C GLN A 166 -6.76 -31.59 13.60
N PRO A 167 -8.00 -32.09 13.73
CA PRO A 167 -9.17 -31.25 13.95
C PRO A 167 -8.91 -30.22 15.05
N ASN A 168 -9.38 -28.98 14.85
CA ASN A 168 -9.24 -27.96 15.89
C ASN A 168 -9.90 -28.46 17.20
N PRO A 169 -9.20 -28.44 18.36
CA PRO A 169 -9.74 -28.98 19.61
C PRO A 169 -11.09 -28.42 20.05
N VAL A 170 -11.45 -27.22 19.59
CA VAL A 170 -12.76 -26.60 19.85
C VAL A 170 -13.93 -27.49 19.39
N TYR A 171 -13.76 -28.29 18.32
CA TYR A 171 -14.83 -29.19 17.88
C TYR A 171 -15.19 -30.22 18.95
N GLY A 172 -14.21 -30.82 19.65
CA GLY A 172 -14.47 -31.77 20.73
C GLY A 172 -15.01 -31.13 22.01
N GLN A 173 -14.89 -29.82 22.16
CA GLN A 173 -15.51 -29.07 23.28
C GLN A 173 -16.98 -28.72 23.00
N LEU A 174 -17.36 -28.60 21.73
CA LEU A 174 -18.71 -28.23 21.30
C LEU A 174 -19.60 -29.44 21.01
N TYR A 175 -19.02 -30.55 20.57
CA TYR A 175 -19.74 -31.72 20.11
C TYR A 175 -19.28 -32.99 20.84
N ASP A 176 -20.23 -33.72 21.41
CA ASP A 176 -20.01 -35.06 21.99
C ASP A 176 -20.03 -36.12 20.87
N LEU A 177 -18.96 -36.12 20.06
CA LEU A 177 -18.77 -37.03 18.93
C LEU A 177 -17.42 -37.76 19.08
N ASN A 178 -17.33 -38.95 18.50
CA ASN A 178 -16.06 -39.68 18.44
C ASN A 178 -15.06 -39.03 17.47
N ASP A 179 -13.79 -39.43 17.54
CA ASP A 179 -12.70 -38.83 16.77
C ASP A 179 -12.92 -38.90 15.25
N ASP A 180 -13.48 -40.00 14.73
CA ASP A 180 -13.77 -40.14 13.29
C ASP A 180 -14.85 -39.16 12.83
N ALA A 181 -15.92 -39.02 13.63
CA ALA A 181 -16.99 -38.07 13.35
C ALA A 181 -16.53 -36.62 13.49
N LEU A 182 -15.73 -36.30 14.51
CA LEU A 182 -15.11 -34.98 14.67
C LEU A 182 -14.17 -34.67 13.51
N ASN A 183 -13.34 -35.64 13.12
CA ASN A 183 -12.46 -35.50 11.98
C ASN A 183 -13.22 -35.45 10.65
N ASN A 184 -14.47 -35.88 10.54
CA ASN A 184 -15.29 -35.66 9.35
C ASN A 184 -15.98 -34.28 9.38
N LEU A 185 -16.44 -33.85 10.56
CA LEU A 185 -17.12 -32.58 10.78
C LEU A 185 -16.20 -31.36 10.69
N ALA A 186 -14.95 -31.49 11.15
CA ALA A 186 -14.05 -30.37 11.33
C ALA A 186 -13.72 -29.67 10.00
N TYR A 187 -13.92 -28.36 9.96
CA TYR A 187 -13.46 -27.51 8.86
C TYR A 187 -12.13 -26.83 9.18
N LYS A 188 -11.89 -26.45 10.45
CA LYS A 188 -10.61 -25.89 10.90
C LYS A 188 -9.71 -26.97 11.47
N PHE A 189 -8.45 -26.94 11.08
CA PHE A 189 -7.40 -27.85 11.51
C PHE A 189 -6.28 -27.08 12.21
N TYR A 190 -5.66 -27.74 13.18
CA TYR A 190 -4.56 -27.24 13.98
C TYR A 190 -3.30 -28.04 13.71
N SER A 191 -2.17 -27.35 13.56
CA SER A 191 -0.81 -27.91 13.58
C SER A 191 -0.03 -27.30 14.74
N THR A 192 0.81 -28.10 15.38
CA THR A 192 1.81 -27.57 16.31
C THR A 192 2.80 -26.67 15.55
N PRO A 193 3.00 -25.41 15.97
CA PRO A 193 3.91 -24.50 15.27
C PRO A 193 5.37 -24.95 15.44
N SER A 194 6.17 -24.79 14.39
CA SER A 194 7.62 -25.00 14.45
C SER A 194 8.31 -23.91 15.26
N THR A 195 9.54 -24.16 15.74
CA THR A 195 10.37 -23.15 16.42
C THR A 195 10.51 -21.87 15.58
N GLY A 196 10.64 -21.99 14.25
CA GLY A 196 10.72 -20.84 13.35
C GLY A 196 9.45 -19.99 13.35
N GLN A 197 8.27 -20.62 13.33
CA GLN A 197 6.98 -19.92 13.41
C GLN A 197 6.77 -19.27 14.78
N ILE A 198 7.18 -19.93 15.87
CA ILE A 198 7.14 -19.34 17.22
C ILE A 198 7.99 -18.07 17.27
N THR A 199 9.23 -18.12 16.78
CA THR A 199 10.12 -16.96 16.70
C THR A 199 9.54 -15.85 15.82
N VAL A 200 8.90 -16.19 14.69
CA VAL A 200 8.22 -15.20 13.83
C VAL A 200 7.09 -14.52 14.59
N SER A 201 6.19 -15.28 15.22
CA SER A 201 5.07 -14.72 15.98
C SER A 201 5.56 -13.79 17.10
N GLN A 202 6.55 -14.21 17.88
CA GLN A 202 7.18 -13.41 18.93
C GLN A 202 7.78 -12.10 18.38
N ASN A 203 8.59 -12.19 17.31
CA ASN A 203 9.25 -11.02 16.74
C ASN A 203 8.28 -10.08 16.01
N LEU A 204 7.21 -10.59 15.40
CA LEU A 204 6.14 -9.75 14.84
C LEU A 204 5.43 -8.99 15.97
N ASN A 205 5.13 -9.65 17.08
CA ASN A 205 4.54 -9.01 18.26
C ASN A 205 5.44 -7.91 18.84
N GLU A 206 6.75 -8.13 18.91
CA GLU A 206 7.70 -7.18 19.49
C GLU A 206 8.03 -6.02 18.54
N PHE A 207 8.31 -6.30 17.26
CA PHE A 207 8.92 -5.32 16.35
C PHE A 207 7.98 -4.79 15.27
N VAL A 208 6.87 -5.46 14.97
CA VAL A 208 5.99 -5.10 13.84
C VAL A 208 4.63 -4.60 14.31
N ASN A 209 3.96 -5.30 15.23
CA ASN A 209 2.63 -4.90 15.72
C ASN A 209 2.60 -3.48 16.31
N PRO A 210 3.61 -3.01 17.08
CA PRO A 210 3.63 -1.62 17.54
C PRO A 210 3.66 -0.61 16.37
N LEU A 211 4.33 -0.95 15.26
CA LEU A 211 4.37 -0.12 14.06
C LEU A 211 3.06 -0.17 13.29
N LEU A 212 2.37 -1.31 13.22
CA LEU A 212 1.04 -1.41 12.61
C LEU A 212 0.02 -0.56 13.38
N LYS A 213 0.05 -0.63 14.71
CA LYS A 213 -0.78 0.22 15.58
C LYS A 213 -0.50 1.70 15.36
N PHE A 214 0.78 2.09 15.30
CA PHE A 214 1.15 3.47 15.04
C PHE A 214 0.76 3.91 13.61
N TRP A 215 0.87 3.02 12.63
CA TRP A 215 0.43 3.27 11.27
C TRP A 215 -1.07 3.57 11.21
N GLN A 216 -1.93 2.74 11.81
CA GLN A 216 -3.37 3.01 11.88
C GLN A 216 -3.66 4.40 12.44
N LYS A 217 -3.03 4.76 13.56
CA LYS A 217 -3.18 6.09 14.16
C LYS A 217 -2.80 7.22 13.18
N ARG A 218 -1.67 7.08 12.47
CA ARG A 218 -1.22 8.12 11.51
C ARG A 218 -2.13 8.21 10.29
N ASP A 219 -2.61 7.09 9.80
CA ASP A 219 -3.56 7.02 8.69
C ASP A 219 -4.90 7.70 9.07
N ASP A 220 -5.43 7.42 10.26
CA ASP A 220 -6.62 8.06 10.82
C ASP A 220 -6.45 9.58 11.01
N GLU A 221 -5.25 10.01 11.40
CA GLU A 221 -4.88 11.43 11.51
C GLU A 221 -4.64 12.11 10.13
N GLY A 222 -4.79 11.37 9.04
CA GLY A 222 -4.64 11.88 7.68
C GLY A 222 -3.19 12.18 7.30
N ALA A 223 -2.22 11.42 7.84
CA ALA A 223 -0.83 11.55 7.47
C ALA A 223 -0.64 11.44 5.94
N ASP A 224 0.25 12.27 5.41
CA ASP A 224 0.50 12.40 3.98
C ASP A 224 1.99 12.53 3.67
N LEU A 225 2.36 12.13 2.45
CA LEU A 225 3.66 12.40 1.84
C LEU A 225 3.38 13.08 0.50
N ALA A 226 2.98 14.35 0.58
CA ALA A 226 2.52 15.12 -0.55
C ALA A 226 3.70 15.66 -1.35
N ILE A 227 3.70 15.46 -2.67
CA ILE A 227 4.66 16.08 -3.59
C ILE A 227 3.95 17.07 -4.53
N PHE A 228 4.67 18.16 -4.79
CA PHE A 228 4.20 19.37 -5.45
C PHE A 228 5.27 19.80 -6.47
N TYR A 229 5.02 19.56 -7.76
CA TYR A 229 6.00 19.83 -8.82
C TYR A 229 5.95 21.27 -9.31
N SER A 230 7.11 21.80 -9.72
CA SER A 230 7.24 23.05 -10.45
C SER A 230 8.29 22.92 -11.55
N ASN A 231 8.39 23.94 -12.41
CA ASN A 231 9.42 23.97 -13.45
C ASN A 231 10.86 24.06 -12.91
N SER A 232 11.03 24.33 -11.60
CA SER A 232 12.33 24.50 -10.94
C SER A 232 12.63 23.42 -9.89
N GLY A 233 11.82 22.36 -9.80
CA GLY A 233 12.01 21.31 -8.80
C GLY A 233 10.70 20.78 -8.24
N ALA A 234 10.72 20.33 -6.99
CA ALA A 234 9.51 19.91 -6.28
C ALA A 234 9.59 20.21 -4.79
N LEU A 235 8.44 20.36 -4.16
CA LEU A 235 8.29 20.49 -2.72
C LEU A 235 7.63 19.20 -2.21
N VAL A 236 8.19 18.59 -1.16
CA VAL A 236 7.57 17.48 -0.46
C VAL A 236 7.23 17.91 0.95
N ILE A 237 5.97 17.71 1.34
CA ILE A 237 5.50 17.90 2.71
C ILE A 237 5.23 16.52 3.29
N ASP A 238 6.06 16.14 4.27
CA ASP A 238 6.02 14.84 4.93
C ASP A 238 5.44 14.98 6.34
N THR A 239 4.27 14.37 6.53
CA THR A 239 3.55 14.33 7.81
C THR A 239 3.40 12.89 8.31
N ARG A 240 4.23 11.96 7.85
CA ARG A 240 4.21 10.54 8.30
C ARG A 240 4.45 10.40 9.80
N THR A 241 5.21 11.31 10.40
CA THR A 241 5.47 11.35 11.85
C THR A 241 4.85 12.59 12.48
N ALA A 242 4.93 12.70 13.81
CA ALA A 242 4.43 13.87 14.54
C ALA A 242 5.12 15.19 14.14
N LEU A 243 6.36 15.12 13.63
CA LEU A 243 7.10 16.28 13.16
C LEU A 243 6.95 16.39 11.65
N THR A 244 6.33 17.49 11.20
CA THR A 244 6.26 17.80 9.77
C THR A 244 7.66 18.11 9.24
N LYS A 245 8.07 17.42 8.19
CA LYS A 245 9.34 17.66 7.49
C LYS A 245 9.05 18.17 6.09
N ILE A 246 9.89 19.09 5.62
CA ILE A 246 9.72 19.69 4.32
C ILE A 246 11.00 19.48 3.52
N TYR A 247 10.86 18.91 2.33
CA TYR A 247 11.98 18.70 1.41
C TYR A 247 11.80 19.57 0.18
N GLN A 248 12.80 20.40 -0.10
CA GLN A 248 12.90 21.10 -1.37
C GLN A 248 13.80 20.30 -2.29
N LEU A 249 13.26 19.75 -3.37
CA LEU A 249 13.98 18.96 -4.35
C LEU A 249 14.43 19.85 -5.50
N ALA A 250 15.71 19.80 -5.86
CA ALA A 250 16.19 20.35 -7.12
C ALA A 250 15.58 19.59 -8.33
N THR A 251 15.61 20.21 -9.51
CA THR A 251 15.01 19.69 -10.75
C THR A 251 15.40 18.23 -11.04
N GLU A 252 16.67 17.86 -10.87
CA GLU A 252 17.17 16.52 -11.16
C GLU A 252 16.55 15.46 -10.23
N HIS A 253 16.36 15.80 -8.95
CA HIS A 253 15.75 14.91 -7.97
C HIS A 253 14.24 14.82 -8.16
N ALA A 254 13.59 15.95 -8.43
CA ALA A 254 12.15 15.98 -8.74
C ALA A 254 11.82 15.15 -9.98
N THR A 255 12.64 15.26 -11.03
CA THR A 255 12.46 14.49 -12.27
C THR A 255 12.64 12.99 -12.02
N LEU A 256 13.58 12.60 -11.15
CA LEU A 256 13.75 11.20 -10.76
C LEU A 256 12.59 10.66 -9.91
N MET A 257 12.01 11.49 -9.02
CA MET A 257 10.78 11.14 -8.30
C MET A 257 9.63 10.86 -9.26
N LEU A 258 9.45 11.72 -10.28
CA LEU A 258 8.42 11.55 -11.30
C LEU A 258 8.66 10.28 -12.13
N TYR A 259 9.91 10.02 -12.54
CA TYR A 259 10.26 8.79 -13.26
C TYR A 259 9.90 7.53 -12.46
N CYS A 260 10.13 7.58 -11.14
CA CYS A 260 9.84 6.50 -10.21
C CYS A 260 8.39 6.50 -9.69
N ASP A 261 7.47 7.30 -10.24
CA ASP A 261 6.04 7.26 -9.88
C ASP A 261 5.36 5.95 -10.34
N SER A 262 6.07 5.10 -11.06
CA SER A 262 5.75 3.67 -11.22
C SER A 262 6.99 2.85 -10.96
N ILE A 263 6.84 1.55 -10.69
CA ILE A 263 7.99 0.69 -10.42
C ILE A 263 8.98 0.71 -11.60
N ARG A 264 10.23 1.08 -11.32
CA ARG A 264 11.35 1.08 -12.28
C ARG A 264 12.44 0.09 -11.87
N GLY A 265 13.19 -0.41 -12.84
CA GLY A 265 14.38 -1.22 -12.61
C GLY A 265 15.62 -0.34 -12.43
N LEU A 266 16.56 -0.72 -11.56
CA LEU A 266 17.80 0.04 -11.33
C LEU A 266 18.61 0.26 -12.61
N SER A 267 18.63 -0.72 -13.52
CA SER A 267 19.30 -0.60 -14.82
C SER A 267 18.75 0.51 -15.72
N SER A 268 17.52 0.97 -15.47
CA SER A 268 16.89 2.07 -16.21
C SER A 268 17.13 3.45 -15.60
N ILE A 269 17.69 3.52 -14.38
CA ILE A 269 17.86 4.77 -13.62
C ILE A 269 19.01 5.61 -14.18
N GLU A 270 20.17 5.00 -14.42
CA GLU A 270 21.33 5.72 -14.94
C GLU A 270 21.12 6.31 -16.36
N PRO A 271 20.59 5.55 -17.35
CA PRO A 271 20.38 6.08 -18.69
C PRO A 271 19.17 7.03 -18.80
N TYR A 272 18.43 7.25 -17.71
CA TYR A 272 17.30 8.16 -17.70
C TYR A 272 17.78 9.60 -17.90
N SER A 273 17.40 10.18 -19.03
CA SER A 273 17.63 11.60 -19.34
C SER A 273 16.40 12.43 -18.97
N THR A 274 16.61 13.51 -18.22
CA THR A 274 15.59 14.49 -17.84
C THR A 274 14.90 15.12 -19.06
N THR A 275 15.51 15.09 -20.24
CA THR A 275 14.91 15.62 -21.48
C THR A 275 13.81 14.73 -22.07
N ARG A 276 13.80 13.41 -21.81
CA ARG A 276 12.87 12.45 -22.44
C ARG A 276 11.45 12.47 -21.88
N GLU A 277 11.27 12.84 -20.61
CA GLU A 277 9.95 12.91 -19.94
C GLU A 277 9.37 14.32 -19.84
N SER A 278 9.94 15.32 -20.53
CA SER A 278 9.24 16.58 -20.83
C SER A 278 7.87 16.37 -21.51
N ASN A 279 7.61 15.16 -22.02
CA ASN A 279 6.34 14.70 -22.59
C ASN A 279 5.37 14.04 -21.59
N VAL A 280 5.77 13.77 -20.35
CA VAL A 280 4.84 13.31 -19.29
C VAL A 280 4.18 14.54 -18.70
N ARG A 281 2.92 14.77 -19.07
CA ARG A 281 2.08 15.83 -18.48
C ARG A 281 1.88 15.54 -16.99
N HIS A 282 2.70 16.15 -16.15
CA HIS A 282 2.48 16.27 -14.71
C HIS A 282 1.85 17.64 -14.42
N ARG A 283 1.19 17.79 -13.28
CA ARG A 283 0.67 19.09 -12.87
C ARG A 283 1.84 19.91 -12.33
N SER A 284 2.14 21.03 -12.98
CA SER A 284 3.10 22.01 -12.46
C SER A 284 2.33 23.09 -11.72
N ILE A 285 2.75 23.37 -10.49
CA ILE A 285 2.14 24.40 -9.66
C ILE A 285 2.35 25.77 -10.30
N GLU A 286 1.32 26.61 -10.22
CA GLU A 286 1.41 28.00 -10.65
C GLU A 286 2.61 28.71 -10.01
N LYS A 287 3.43 29.39 -10.82
CA LYS A 287 4.64 30.10 -10.36
C LYS A 287 4.38 30.99 -9.15
N ASN A 288 3.27 31.73 -9.16
CA ASN A 288 2.90 32.61 -8.05
C ASN A 288 2.59 31.85 -6.75
N LEU A 289 2.05 30.63 -6.81
CA LEU A 289 1.86 29.79 -5.62
C LEU A 289 3.19 29.23 -5.14
N TRP A 290 4.04 28.77 -6.05
CA TRP A 290 5.39 28.25 -5.74
C TRP A 290 6.26 29.29 -5.03
N ASP A 291 6.38 30.50 -5.59
CA ASP A 291 7.19 31.57 -5.02
C ASP A 291 6.68 32.01 -3.64
N ARG A 292 5.35 32.04 -3.46
CA ARG A 292 4.72 32.30 -2.16
C ARG A 292 5.02 31.20 -1.15
N ALA A 293 4.93 29.93 -1.56
CA ALA A 293 5.22 28.79 -0.71
C ALA A 293 6.65 28.87 -0.19
N LEU A 294 7.64 29.06 -1.07
CA LEU A 294 9.05 29.20 -0.68
C LEU A 294 9.28 30.37 0.28
N LYS A 295 8.65 31.54 0.02
CA LYS A 295 8.78 32.73 0.88
C LYS A 295 8.15 32.56 2.26
N GLN A 296 7.04 31.84 2.37
CA GLN A 296 6.41 31.56 3.67
C GLN A 296 7.21 30.51 4.43
N LEU A 297 7.63 29.45 3.75
CA LEU A 297 8.43 28.38 4.32
C LEU A 297 9.77 28.90 4.84
N SER A 298 10.45 29.80 4.13
CA SER A 298 11.69 30.43 4.59
C SER A 298 11.54 31.25 5.88
N LYS A 299 10.31 31.61 6.25
CA LYS A 299 10.00 32.34 7.49
C LYS A 299 9.45 31.42 8.59
N SER A 300 9.15 30.17 8.26
CA SER A 300 8.56 29.21 9.18
C SER A 300 9.63 28.53 10.04
N SER A 301 9.24 28.01 11.20
CA SER A 301 10.11 27.23 12.10
C SER A 301 10.28 25.76 11.67
N PHE A 302 9.69 25.35 10.55
CA PHE A 302 9.74 23.96 10.11
C PHE A 302 11.12 23.59 9.58
N PRO A 303 11.60 22.37 9.85
CA PRO A 303 12.85 21.89 9.29
C PRO A 303 12.71 21.70 7.77
N ILE A 304 13.36 22.59 6.99
CA ILE A 304 13.42 22.51 5.53
C ILE A 304 14.77 21.91 5.14
N THR A 305 14.73 20.82 4.39
CA THR A 305 15.93 20.15 3.85
C THR A 305 16.00 20.35 2.35
N LEU A 306 17.04 21.02 1.86
CA LEU A 306 17.34 21.10 0.44
C LEU A 306 18.02 19.81 -0.05
N ILE A 307 17.39 19.14 -1.00
CA ILE A 307 17.92 17.95 -1.68
C ILE A 307 18.34 18.37 -3.09
N ALA A 308 19.61 18.73 -3.19
CA ALA A 308 20.31 19.09 -4.42
C ALA A 308 21.66 18.38 -4.51
N ASP A 309 22.30 18.43 -5.68
CA ASP A 309 23.68 17.97 -5.87
C ASP A 309 24.64 18.86 -5.03
N SER A 310 25.69 18.27 -4.47
CA SER A 310 26.51 18.94 -3.45
C SER A 310 27.63 19.84 -3.97
N LYS A 311 27.99 19.79 -5.27
CA LYS A 311 28.92 20.72 -5.97
C LYS A 311 29.12 20.34 -7.45
N ASP A 312 29.18 19.05 -7.76
CA ASP A 312 29.31 18.50 -9.12
C ASP A 312 28.02 17.79 -9.57
N LYS A 313 27.78 17.71 -10.88
CA LYS A 313 26.64 16.96 -11.43
C LYS A 313 26.78 15.49 -11.05
N GLN A 314 25.90 15.01 -10.18
CA GLN A 314 25.93 13.64 -9.69
C GLN A 314 25.28 12.69 -10.71
N CYS A 315 25.63 11.40 -10.65
CA CYS A 315 24.94 10.36 -11.40
C CYS A 315 23.54 10.12 -10.82
N ASN A 316 22.61 9.59 -11.61
CA ASN A 316 21.25 9.33 -11.13
C ASN A 316 21.23 8.28 -10.02
N SER A 317 22.16 7.33 -10.05
CA SER A 317 22.31 6.34 -8.98
C SER A 317 22.60 6.98 -7.62
N HIS A 318 23.44 8.03 -7.56
CA HIS A 318 23.71 8.74 -6.32
C HIS A 318 22.48 9.53 -5.83
N ARG A 319 21.79 10.22 -6.74
CA ARG A 319 20.54 10.95 -6.42
C ARG A 319 19.47 10.01 -5.89
N LEU A 320 19.35 8.81 -6.48
CA LEU A 320 18.43 7.76 -6.05
C LEU A 320 18.71 7.33 -4.60
N GLU A 321 19.96 7.02 -4.27
CA GLU A 321 20.33 6.59 -2.91
C GLU A 321 20.07 7.69 -1.88
N LYS A 322 20.24 8.98 -2.25
CA LYS A 322 19.84 10.11 -1.41
C LYS A 322 18.33 10.12 -1.15
N LEU A 323 17.50 9.95 -2.18
CA LEU A 323 16.03 9.88 -2.05
C LEU A 323 15.57 8.66 -1.23
N ILE A 324 16.25 7.52 -1.37
CA ILE A 324 16.02 6.32 -0.53
C ILE A 324 16.36 6.63 0.93
N GLY A 325 17.49 7.30 1.19
CA GLY A 325 17.91 7.69 2.54
C GLY A 325 16.93 8.61 3.27
N PHE A 326 16.20 9.44 2.53
CA PHE A 326 15.10 10.27 3.06
C PHE A 326 13.74 9.55 3.13
N GLY A 327 13.67 8.27 2.76
CA GLY A 327 12.44 7.50 2.73
C GLY A 327 11.43 8.03 1.70
N LEU A 328 11.88 8.73 0.66
CA LEU A 328 11.01 9.24 -0.42
C LEU A 328 10.83 8.20 -1.54
N ILE A 329 11.79 7.29 -1.68
CA ILE A 329 11.75 6.15 -2.60
C ILE A 329 11.93 4.85 -1.82
N ALA A 330 11.06 3.87 -2.08
CA ALA A 330 11.24 2.50 -1.62
C ALA A 330 12.05 1.69 -2.64
N ARG A 331 12.89 0.78 -2.14
CA ARG A 331 13.68 -0.16 -2.94
C ARG A 331 13.40 -1.59 -2.52
N GLU A 332 13.20 -2.45 -3.50
CA GLU A 332 13.10 -3.90 -3.34
C GLU A 332 14.01 -4.60 -4.36
N GLY A 333 15.16 -5.09 -3.91
CA GLY A 333 16.17 -5.67 -4.79
C GLY A 333 16.62 -4.67 -5.87
N GLN A 334 16.31 -4.98 -7.13
CA GLN A 334 16.63 -4.18 -8.31
C GLN A 334 15.48 -3.27 -8.77
N ARG A 335 14.42 -3.13 -7.96
CA ARG A 335 13.25 -2.32 -8.29
C ARG A 335 13.08 -1.17 -7.30
N VAL A 336 12.64 -0.01 -7.80
CA VAL A 336 12.42 1.21 -7.03
C VAL A 336 11.09 1.86 -7.35
N LEU A 337 10.57 2.62 -6.39
CA LEU A 337 9.26 3.23 -6.43
C LEU A 337 9.21 4.48 -5.56
N SER A 338 8.78 5.61 -6.11
CA SER A 338 8.43 6.80 -5.34
C SER A 338 7.27 6.49 -4.39
N LEU A 339 7.40 6.92 -3.14
CA LEU A 339 6.37 6.80 -2.12
C LEU A 339 5.47 8.04 -2.05
N ALA A 340 5.96 9.18 -2.54
CA ALA A 340 5.23 10.44 -2.48
C ALA A 340 4.02 10.43 -3.43
N ILE A 341 2.96 11.13 -3.05
CA ILE A 341 1.72 11.23 -3.82
C ILE A 341 1.57 12.65 -4.34
N GLU A 342 1.42 12.80 -5.65
CA GLU A 342 1.10 14.10 -6.25
C GLU A 342 -0.25 14.59 -5.73
N ARG A 343 -0.27 15.79 -5.14
CA ARG A 343 -1.48 16.39 -4.54
C ARG A 343 -1.89 17.65 -5.28
N GLU A 344 -3.16 17.99 -5.16
CA GLU A 344 -3.69 19.21 -5.76
C GLU A 344 -3.20 20.48 -5.05
N ASP A 345 -3.03 21.57 -5.80
CA ASP A 345 -2.63 22.89 -5.32
C ASP A 345 -3.46 23.40 -4.13
N GLY A 346 -4.73 22.99 -4.04
CA GLY A 346 -5.61 23.30 -2.91
C GLY A 346 -5.07 22.78 -1.58
N ILE A 347 -4.47 21.58 -1.57
CA ILE A 347 -3.86 20.99 -0.37
C ILE A 347 -2.64 21.83 0.05
N LEU A 348 -1.79 22.23 -0.90
CA LEU A 348 -0.65 23.11 -0.60
C LEU A 348 -1.12 24.45 -0.03
N LYS A 349 -2.16 25.06 -0.60
CA LYS A 349 -2.74 26.33 -0.10
C LYS A 349 -3.23 26.18 1.34
N SER A 350 -3.94 25.10 1.67
CA SER A 350 -4.42 24.81 3.02
C SER A 350 -3.26 24.60 4.00
N CYS A 351 -2.23 23.85 3.61
CA CYS A 351 -1.02 23.69 4.43
C CYS A 351 -0.37 25.05 4.73
N LEU A 352 -0.17 25.88 3.71
CA LEU A 352 0.42 27.22 3.84
C LEU A 352 -0.42 28.17 4.71
N ALA A 353 -1.75 28.08 4.65
CA ALA A 353 -2.64 28.87 5.49
C ALA A 353 -2.48 28.52 6.97
N ASN A 354 -2.43 27.21 7.30
CA ASN A 354 -2.24 26.73 8.67
C ASN A 354 -0.86 27.12 9.25
N LEU A 355 0.17 27.15 8.40
CA LEU A 355 1.51 27.63 8.77
C LEU A 355 1.50 29.10 9.19
N GLY A 356 0.68 29.93 8.53
CA GLY A 356 0.57 31.36 8.83
C GLY A 356 -0.19 31.70 10.11
N GLN A 357 -1.03 30.79 10.61
CA GLN A 357 -1.83 30.97 11.84
C GLN A 357 -1.12 30.51 13.11
N SER A 358 0.01 29.79 12.98
CA SER A 358 0.77 29.23 14.11
C SER A 358 1.86 30.18 14.65
N HIS A 359 1.73 31.49 14.35
CA HIS A 359 2.68 32.53 14.74
C HIS A 359 2.19 33.37 15.92
#